data_AF-A0A8J7A591-F1
#
_entry.id   AF-A0A8J7A591-F1
#
_cell.length_a   1.000
_cell.length_b   1.000
_cell.length_c   1.000
_cell.angle_alpha   90.00
_cell.angle_beta   90.00
_cell.angle_gamma   90.00
#
_symmetry.space_group_name_H-M   'P 1'
#
loop_
_entity.id
_entity.type
_entity.pdbx_description
1 polymer ?
#
loop_
_entity_poly.entity_id
_entity_poly.type
_entity_poly.pdbx_seq_one_letter_code
_entity_poly.pdbx_strand_id
1 'polypeptide(L)'
;MQQPLDYLKRLAQHNWLIGYDSLQFQKIAEELYLELTQLSASGTPPKIILAEREPIRFLASFIAACVANCPVFLCNPDWGKQEWQQVLNLVQPDIIWGIPHENNPPCP
;
A
#
# COMPACT_ATOMS: atom_id res chain seq x y z
N MET A 1 16.22 1.25 -17.24
CA MET A 1 15.53 2.08 -16.23
C MET A 1 15.82 1.47 -14.87
N GLN A 2 16.26 2.24 -13.87
CA GLN A 2 16.41 1.72 -12.50
C GLN A 2 15.02 1.43 -11.92
N GLN A 3 14.85 0.30 -11.22
CA GLN A 3 13.57 0.03 -10.55
C GLN A 3 13.42 1.04 -9.38
N PRO A 4 12.22 1.58 -9.12
CA PRO A 4 12.03 2.60 -8.07
C PRO A 4 12.53 2.16 -6.68
N LEU A 5 12.53 0.85 -6.38
CA LEU A 5 13.13 0.31 -5.15
C LEU A 5 14.64 0.50 -5.07
N ASP A 6 15.38 0.33 -6.17
CA ASP A 6 16.84 0.54 -6.17
C ASP A 6 17.19 2.01 -5.92
N TYR A 7 16.34 2.92 -6.40
CA TYR A 7 16.45 4.34 -6.11
C TYR A 7 16.16 4.63 -4.63
N LEU A 8 15.12 4.01 -4.06
CA LEU A 8 14.81 4.13 -2.63
C LEU A 8 15.95 3.62 -1.74
N LYS A 9 16.55 2.47 -2.07
CA LYS A 9 17.72 1.92 -1.35
C LYS A 9 18.87 2.90 -1.26
N ARG A 10 19.18 3.57 -2.37
CA ARG A 10 20.24 4.59 -2.41
C ARG A 10 19.89 5.80 -1.56
N LEU A 11 18.64 6.25 -1.62
CA LEU A 11 18.19 7.39 -0.86
C LEU A 11 18.13 7.10 0.64
N ALA A 12 17.87 5.87 1.07
CA ALA A 12 17.75 5.54 2.48
C ALA A 12 19.01 5.86 3.32
N GLN A 13 20.19 5.86 2.69
CA GLN A 13 21.46 6.28 3.30
C GLN A 13 21.56 7.79 3.55
N HIS A 14 20.60 8.56 3.04
CA HIS A 14 20.45 9.99 3.25
C HIS A 14 19.20 10.27 4.09
N ASN A 15 19.28 11.22 5.03
CA ASN A 15 18.13 11.66 5.84
C ASN A 15 17.24 12.62 5.03
N TRP A 16 16.81 12.22 3.84
CA TRP A 16 15.99 13.04 2.95
C TRP A 16 14.54 13.13 3.40
N LEU A 17 14.07 12.14 4.17
CA LEU A 17 12.70 12.06 4.64
C LEU A 17 12.54 12.86 5.95
N ILE A 18 12.33 14.16 5.82
CA ILE A 18 12.25 15.06 6.97
C ILE A 18 11.11 14.65 7.89
N GLY A 19 11.42 14.48 9.18
CA GLY A 19 10.45 14.12 10.22
C GLY A 19 10.19 12.62 10.39
N TYR A 20 10.83 11.76 9.57
CA TYR A 20 10.68 10.31 9.67
C TYR A 20 12.00 9.56 9.38
N ASP A 21 12.02 8.25 9.63
CA ASP A 21 13.18 7.40 9.37
C ASP A 21 13.13 6.83 7.94
N SER A 22 14.12 7.21 7.12
CA SER A 22 14.27 6.76 5.73
C SER A 22 14.60 5.27 5.62
N LEU A 23 15.29 4.69 6.59
CA LEU A 23 15.60 3.25 6.64
C LEU A 23 14.33 2.46 6.99
N GLN A 24 13.53 2.95 7.94
CA GLN A 24 12.24 2.34 8.27
C GLN A 24 11.32 2.33 7.04
N PHE A 25 11.21 3.46 6.33
CA PHE A 25 10.44 3.57 5.10
C PHE A 25 10.90 2.57 4.03
N GLN A 26 12.21 2.50 3.76
CA GLN A 26 12.79 1.55 2.82
C GLN A 26 12.44 0.11 3.19
N LYS A 27 12.61 -0.26 4.47
CA LYS A 27 12.35 -1.61 4.95
C LYS A 27 10.88 -2.02 4.74
N ILE A 28 9.94 -1.16 5.12
CA ILE A 28 8.51 -1.45 4.94
C ILE A 28 8.16 -1.59 3.46
N ALA A 29 8.71 -0.73 2.59
CA ALA A 29 8.46 -0.79 1.16
C ALA A 29 8.98 -2.10 0.54
N GLU A 30 10.14 -2.59 0.98
CA GLU A 30 10.72 -3.86 0.52
C GLU A 30 9.91 -5.06 1.00
N GLU A 31 9.47 -5.07 2.26
CA GLU A 31 8.64 -6.13 2.83
C GLU A 31 7.31 -6.26 2.08
N LEU A 32 6.61 -5.14 1.87
CA LEU A 32 5.34 -5.12 1.14
C LEU A 32 5.51 -5.50 -0.33
N TYR A 33 6.59 -5.06 -0.98
CA TYR A 33 6.87 -5.46 -2.35
C TYR A 33 7.07 -6.98 -2.47
N LEU A 34 7.80 -7.58 -1.52
CA LEU A 34 8.00 -9.03 -1.50
C LEU A 34 6.67 -9.78 -1.31
N GLU A 35 5.79 -9.31 -0.44
CA GLU A 35 4.44 -9.86 -0.27
C GLU A 35 3.62 -9.79 -1.56
N LEU A 36 3.58 -8.63 -2.21
CA LEU A 36 2.83 -8.43 -3.45
C LEU A 36 3.35 -9.30 -4.60
N THR A 37 4.68 -9.42 -4.73
CA THR A 37 5.27 -10.28 -5.76
C THR A 37 4.91 -11.74 -5.56
N GLN A 38 4.86 -12.22 -4.31
CA GLN A 38 4.40 -13.58 -4.01
C GLN A 38 2.93 -13.80 -4.34
N LEU A 39 2.05 -12.85 -4.01
CA LEU A 39 0.61 -12.94 -4.32
C LEU A 39 0.34 -12.89 -5.83
N SER A 40 1.08 -12.04 -6.55
CA SER A 40 0.99 -11.89 -8.00
C SER A 40 1.57 -13.07 -8.79
N ALA A 41 2.25 -14.03 -8.14
CA ALA A 41 2.79 -15.23 -8.79
C ALA A 41 1.68 -16.08 -9.47
N SER A 42 0.43 -15.88 -9.06
CA SER A 42 -0.78 -16.47 -9.68
C SER A 42 -1.13 -15.86 -11.07
N GLY A 43 -0.39 -14.84 -11.52
CA GLY A 43 -0.46 -14.26 -12.86
C GLY A 43 -1.28 -12.96 -12.96
N THR A 44 -2.06 -12.62 -11.93
CA THR A 44 -2.82 -11.36 -11.87
C THR A 44 -2.34 -10.51 -10.70
N PRO A 45 -1.89 -9.26 -10.92
CA PRO A 45 -1.54 -8.35 -9.84
C PRO A 45 -2.78 -8.04 -8.97
N PRO A 46 -2.68 -8.13 -7.63
CA PRO A 46 -3.81 -7.86 -6.74
C PRO A 46 -4.25 -6.40 -6.82
N LYS A 47 -5.56 -6.16 -6.73
CA LYS A 47 -6.14 -4.83 -6.56
C LYS A 47 -6.06 -4.42 -5.10
N ILE A 48 -5.48 -3.26 -4.84
CA ILE A 48 -5.15 -2.81 -3.49
C ILE A 48 -5.96 -1.56 -3.16
N ILE A 49 -6.70 -1.58 -2.06
CA ILE A 49 -7.16 -0.36 -1.39
C ILE A 49 -6.09 0.10 -0.42
N LEU A 50 -5.69 1.36 -0.53
CA LEU A 50 -4.76 2.00 0.39
C LEU A 50 -5.49 3.14 1.13
N ALA A 51 -5.78 2.92 2.41
CA ALA A 51 -6.39 3.90 3.31
C ALA A 51 -5.59 4.06 4.60
N GLU A 52 -4.26 4.08 4.48
CA GLU A 52 -3.37 4.17 5.63
C GLU A 52 -3.30 5.60 6.18
N ARG A 53 -3.42 5.74 7.50
CA ARG A 53 -3.29 7.02 8.21
C ARG A 53 -1.84 7.33 8.54
N GLU A 54 -1.06 6.29 8.81
CA GLU A 54 0.34 6.45 9.17
C GLU A 54 1.17 6.81 7.92
N PRO A 55 1.80 8.00 7.87
CA PRO A 55 2.42 8.50 6.63
C PRO A 55 3.51 7.61 6.06
N ILE A 56 4.32 6.95 6.90
CA ILE A 56 5.40 6.08 6.42
C ILE A 56 4.85 4.82 5.77
N ARG A 57 3.90 4.15 6.43
CA ARG A 57 3.20 2.99 5.88
C ARG A 57 2.45 3.36 4.61
N PHE A 58 1.78 4.52 4.58
CA PHE A 58 1.09 4.98 3.37
C PHE A 58 2.06 5.09 2.19
N LEU A 59 3.17 5.81 2.37
CA LEU A 59 4.17 5.99 1.32
C LEU A 59 4.81 4.65 0.92
N ALA A 60 5.15 3.81 1.90
CA ALA A 60 5.81 2.54 1.66
C ALA A 60 4.92 1.58 0.87
N SER A 61 3.66 1.45 1.28
CA SER A 61 2.61 0.71 0.59
C SER A 61 2.41 1.20 -0.83
N PHE A 62 2.31 2.51 -1.03
CA PHE A 62 2.11 3.08 -2.35
C PHE A 62 3.27 2.75 -3.30
N ILE A 63 4.52 2.97 -2.87
CA ILE A 63 5.68 2.67 -3.70
C ILE A 63 5.78 1.17 -3.98
N ALA A 64 5.61 0.31 -2.98
CA ALA A 64 5.66 -1.14 -3.14
C ALA A 64 4.67 -1.61 -4.21
N ALA A 65 3.43 -1.12 -4.14
CA ALA A 65 2.39 -1.48 -5.09
C ALA A 65 2.64 -0.95 -6.51
N CYS A 66 3.14 0.28 -6.65
CA CYS A 66 3.56 0.81 -7.95
C CYS A 66 4.66 -0.04 -8.59
N VAL A 67 5.65 -0.47 -7.82
CA VAL A 67 6.76 -1.29 -8.32
C VAL A 67 6.31 -2.70 -8.65
N ALA A 68 5.38 -3.27 -7.87
CA ALA A 68 4.73 -4.54 -8.16
C ALA A 68 3.68 -4.47 -9.29
N ASN A 69 3.50 -3.30 -9.92
CA ASN A 69 2.52 -3.06 -10.99
C ASN A 69 1.09 -3.46 -10.60
N CYS A 70 0.76 -3.29 -9.31
CA CYS A 70 -0.56 -3.57 -8.77
C CYS A 70 -1.49 -2.36 -8.97
N PRO A 71 -2.77 -2.55 -9.31
CA PRO A 71 -3.76 -1.48 -9.27
C PRO A 71 -3.95 -0.97 -7.83
N VAL A 72 -3.74 0.33 -7.61
CA VAL A 72 -3.88 0.97 -6.29
C VAL A 72 -5.01 1.98 -6.29
N PHE A 73 -5.91 1.87 -5.32
CA PHE A 73 -7.03 2.76 -5.09
C PHE A 73 -6.79 3.52 -3.79
N LEU A 74 -6.44 4.80 -3.91
CA LEU A 74 -6.23 5.68 -2.76
C LEU A 74 -7.58 6.05 -2.15
N CYS A 75 -7.79 5.65 -0.90
CA CYS A 75 -9.05 5.76 -0.19
C CYS A 75 -8.88 6.59 1.08
N ASN A 76 -9.96 7.20 1.55
CA ASN A 76 -9.93 7.96 2.80
C ASN A 76 -10.30 7.06 3.99
N PRO A 77 -9.43 6.87 5.00
CA PRO A 77 -9.76 6.11 6.20
C PRO A 77 -10.89 6.70 7.05
N ASP A 78 -11.24 7.97 6.84
CA ASP A 78 -12.33 8.66 7.55
C ASP A 78 -13.68 8.56 6.83
N TRP A 79 -13.78 7.83 5.71
CA TRP A 79 -15.05 7.64 5.02
C TRP A 79 -16.10 6.94 5.88
N GLY A 80 -17.37 7.34 5.67
CA GLY A 80 -18.51 6.70 6.28
C GLY A 80 -18.78 5.31 5.70
N LYS A 81 -19.61 4.52 6.39
CA LYS A 81 -19.96 3.14 5.96
C LYS A 81 -20.49 3.06 4.53
N GLN A 82 -21.31 4.03 4.12
CA GLN A 82 -21.91 4.03 2.78
C GLN A 82 -20.87 4.29 1.67
N GLU A 83 -19.94 5.21 1.90
CA GLU A 83 -18.85 5.52 0.97
C GLU A 83 -17.93 4.29 0.82
N TRP A 84 -17.56 3.69 1.95
CA TRP A 84 -16.80 2.45 1.96
C TRP A 84 -17.50 1.33 1.20
N GLN A 85 -18.80 1.13 1.43
CA GLN A 85 -19.56 0.10 0.74
C GLN A 85 -19.61 0.32 -0.77
N GLN A 86 -19.76 1.56 -1.24
CA GLN A 86 -19.73 1.89 -2.67
C GLN A 86 -18.39 1.56 -3.30
N VAL A 87 -17.29 1.94 -2.63
CA VAL A 87 -15.93 1.70 -3.12
C VAL A 87 -15.61 0.21 -3.14
N LEU A 88 -15.95 -0.53 -2.07
CA LEU A 88 -15.71 -1.97 -2.00
C LEU A 88 -16.49 -2.74 -3.07
N ASN A 89 -17.75 -2.38 -3.30
CA ASN A 89 -18.58 -2.99 -4.34
C ASN A 89 -18.05 -2.72 -5.76
N LEU A 90 -17.50 -1.53 -5.99
CA LEU A 90 -16.96 -1.13 -7.29
C LEU A 90 -15.59 -1.74 -7.57
N VAL A 91 -14.67 -1.66 -6.60
CA VAL A 91 -13.26 -2.04 -6.78
C VAL A 91 -13.08 -3.56 -6.63
N GLN A 92 -13.83 -4.17 -5.70
CA GLN A 92 -13.66 -5.57 -5.30
C GLN A 92 -12.18 -5.90 -5.03
N PRO A 93 -11.56 -5.24 -4.04
CA PRO A 93 -10.12 -5.36 -3.81
C PRO A 93 -9.74 -6.76 -3.31
N ASP A 94 -8.53 -7.17 -3.64
CA ASP A 94 -7.91 -8.39 -3.10
C ASP A 94 -7.21 -8.11 -1.76
N ILE A 95 -6.73 -6.87 -1.59
CA ILE A 95 -5.99 -6.42 -0.41
C ILE A 95 -6.51 -5.05 0.04
N ILE A 96 -6.64 -4.86 1.34
CA ILE A 96 -7.01 -3.59 1.95
C ILE A 96 -5.99 -3.25 3.05
N TRP A 97 -5.35 -2.09 2.93
CA TRP A 97 -4.41 -1.58 3.91
C TRP A 97 -4.95 -0.32 4.61
N GLY A 98 -4.67 -0.18 5.91
CA GLY A 98 -4.93 1.05 6.67
C GLY A 98 -6.34 1.20 7.27
N ILE A 99 -7.23 0.22 7.12
CA ILE A 99 -8.53 0.24 7.81
C ILE A 99 -8.39 -0.42 9.19
N PRO A 100 -8.86 0.22 10.28
CA PRO A 100 -8.90 -0.41 11.60
C PRO A 100 -9.84 -1.63 11.57
N HIS A 101 -9.41 -2.74 12.18
CA HIS A 101 -10.12 -4.03 12.22
C HIS A 101 -11.56 -3.98 12.80
N GLU A 102 -12.00 -2.85 13.37
CA GLU A 102 -13.33 -2.69 13.98
C GLU A 102 -14.45 -2.33 12.99
N ASN A 103 -14.12 -2.04 11.73
CA ASN A 103 -15.12 -1.74 10.68
C ASN A 103 -14.98 -2.68 9.47
N ASN A 104 -14.72 -3.96 9.69
CA ASN A 104 -14.99 -4.94 8.64
C ASN A 104 -16.52 -4.98 8.45
N PRO A 105 -17.10 -4.50 7.33
CA PRO A 105 -18.45 -4.92 7.02
C PRO A 105 -18.44 -6.45 6.92
N PRO A 106 -19.47 -7.15 7.41
CA PRO A 106 -19.53 -8.60 7.24
C PRO A 106 -19.39 -8.89 5.75
N CYS A 107 -18.40 -9.70 5.39
CA CYS A 107 -18.38 -10.33 4.07
C CYS A 107 -19.75 -11.02 3.88
N PRO A 108 -20.40 -10.85 2.71
CA PRO A 108 -21.60 -11.61 2.40
C PRO A 108 -21.33 -13.12 2.38
#